data_AF-A0A0Q7XMR2-F1
#
_entry.id   AF-A0A0Q7XMR2-F1
#
_cell.length_a   1.000
_cell.length_b   1.000
_cell.length_c   1.000
_cell.angle_alpha   90.00
_cell.angle_beta   90.00
_cell.angle_gamma   90.00
#
_symmetry.space_group_name_H-M   'P 1'
#
loop_
_entity.id
_entity.type
_entity.pdbx_description
1 polymer ?
#
loop_
_entity_poly.entity_id
_entity_poly.type
_entity_poly.pdbx_seq_one_letter_code
_entity_poly.pdbx_strand_id
1 'polypeptide(L)'
;MEISGEERIAAPRDVVWAALNNPDILRQCIPGCQTLEQKSPTELAATVKLKIGPVSASFNGEVTLSDINAPESYRISGEGKGGIAGFAKGHADVVLEEDGADTILRYKADAQVGGKLAQLGSRLIGSTSQKLAQQFFADFNAVLTTPAETSL
;
A
#
# COMPACT_ATOMS: atom_id res chain seq x y z
N MET A 1 -9.42 12.62 -4.16
CA MET A 1 -10.35 11.50 -3.90
C MET A 1 -9.96 10.94 -2.58
N GLU A 2 -10.94 10.70 -1.73
CA GLU A 2 -10.72 10.22 -0.36
C GLU A 2 -11.02 8.73 -0.29
N ILE A 3 -10.18 7.99 0.42
CA ILE A 3 -10.36 6.57 0.72
C ILE A 3 -9.97 6.37 2.17
N SER A 4 -10.86 5.82 2.97
CA SER A 4 -10.53 5.39 4.33
C SER A 4 -10.91 3.94 4.53
N GLY A 5 -10.20 3.27 5.43
CA GLY A 5 -10.46 1.88 5.75
C GLY A 5 -9.97 1.53 7.15
N GLU A 6 -10.40 0.36 7.58
CA GLU A 6 -10.04 -0.26 8.83
C GLU A 6 -9.85 -1.75 8.58
N GLU A 7 -8.72 -2.28 9.04
CA GLU A 7 -8.32 -3.66 8.78
C GLU A 7 -7.83 -4.29 10.07
N ARG A 8 -8.34 -5.48 10.38
CA ARG A 8 -7.83 -6.30 11.48
C ARG A 8 -6.72 -7.19 10.95
N ILE A 9 -5.54 -7.08 11.53
CA ILE A 9 -4.36 -7.88 11.19
C ILE A 9 -4.06 -8.81 12.36
N ALA A 10 -3.98 -10.12 12.09
CA ALA A 10 -3.85 -11.15 13.12
C ALA A 10 -2.38 -11.32 13.55
N ALA A 11 -1.77 -10.22 14.01
CA ALA A 11 -0.42 -10.17 14.54
C ALA A 11 -0.27 -9.00 15.53
N PRO A 12 0.68 -9.08 16.49
CA PRO A 12 0.96 -7.98 17.42
C PRO A 12 1.45 -6.72 16.70
N ARG A 13 1.16 -5.55 17.27
CA ARG A 13 1.43 -4.24 16.66
C ARG A 13 2.88 -4.06 16.20
N ASP A 14 3.86 -4.50 16.99
CA ASP A 14 5.27 -4.40 16.64
C ASP A 14 5.62 -5.24 15.40
N VAL A 15 5.00 -6.41 15.26
CA VAL A 15 5.18 -7.29 14.09
C VAL A 15 4.55 -6.65 12.86
N VAL A 16 3.33 -6.12 13.00
CA VAL A 16 2.64 -5.39 11.92
C VAL A 16 3.46 -4.19 11.47
N TRP A 17 3.95 -3.38 12.41
CA TRP A 17 4.78 -2.22 12.13
C TRP A 17 6.07 -2.62 11.40
N ALA A 18 6.80 -3.63 11.89
CA ALA A 18 8.01 -4.11 11.23
C ALA A 18 7.72 -4.61 9.80
N ALA A 19 6.62 -5.32 9.61
CA ALA A 19 6.23 -5.86 8.31
C ALA A 19 5.79 -4.79 7.30
N LEU A 20 5.05 -3.77 7.74
CA LEU A 20 4.68 -2.60 6.92
C LEU A 20 5.89 -1.79 6.45
N ASN A 21 7.05 -1.98 7.07
CA ASN A 21 8.30 -1.31 6.73
C ASN A 21 9.35 -2.28 6.14
N ASN A 22 8.97 -3.53 5.85
CA ASN A 22 9.86 -4.54 5.27
C ASN A 22 9.61 -4.67 3.75
N PRO A 23 10.59 -4.29 2.90
CA PRO A 23 10.43 -4.37 1.44
C PRO A 23 10.13 -5.77 0.90
N ASP A 24 10.61 -6.83 1.54
CA ASP A 24 10.37 -8.19 1.07
C ASP A 24 8.94 -8.65 1.34
N ILE A 25 8.36 -8.23 2.48
CA ILE A 25 6.95 -8.48 2.79
C ILE A 25 6.06 -7.61 1.89
N LEU A 26 6.35 -6.31 1.80
CA LEU A 26 5.57 -5.39 0.97
C LEU A 26 5.53 -5.83 -0.50
N ARG A 27 6.65 -6.33 -1.05
CA ARG A 27 6.71 -6.82 -2.44
C ARG A 27 5.76 -7.99 -2.69
N GLN A 28 5.57 -8.86 -1.70
CA GLN A 28 4.64 -10.01 -1.79
C GLN A 28 3.18 -9.57 -1.74
N CYS A 29 2.89 -8.46 -1.05
CA CYS A 29 1.52 -8.01 -0.78
C CYS A 29 1.04 -6.95 -1.77
N ILE A 30 1.92 -6.18 -2.41
CA ILE A 30 1.54 -5.12 -3.36
C ILE A 30 1.12 -5.76 -4.70
N PRO A 31 -0.16 -5.65 -5.11
CA PRO A 31 -0.62 -6.30 -6.33
C PRO A 31 0.11 -5.77 -7.57
N GLY A 32 0.62 -6.67 -8.40
CA GLY A 32 1.34 -6.31 -9.63
C GLY A 32 2.71 -5.70 -9.39
N CYS A 33 3.26 -5.75 -8.16
CA CYS A 33 4.62 -5.34 -7.88
C CYS A 33 5.61 -6.11 -8.75
N GLN A 34 6.47 -5.37 -9.45
CA GLN A 34 7.56 -5.91 -10.28
C GLN A 34 8.90 -5.68 -9.58
N THR A 35 9.06 -4.49 -9.01
CA THR A 35 10.24 -4.09 -8.25
C THR A 35 9.81 -3.30 -7.02
N LEU A 36 10.56 -3.44 -5.94
CA LEU A 36 10.46 -2.61 -4.74
C LEU A 36 11.85 -2.49 -4.15
N GLU A 37 12.32 -1.25 -4.06
CA GLU A 37 13.66 -0.88 -3.61
C GLU A 37 13.54 0.16 -2.50
N GLN A 38 14.19 -0.10 -1.37
CA GLN A 38 14.34 0.88 -0.30
C GLN A 38 15.57 1.75 -0.60
N LYS A 39 15.34 3.03 -0.86
CA LYS A 39 16.39 4.02 -1.18
C LYS A 39 17.05 4.59 0.08
N SER A 40 16.25 4.72 1.13
CA SER A 40 16.66 5.15 2.47
C SER A 40 15.69 4.59 3.50
N PRO A 41 15.90 4.79 4.81
CA PRO A 41 14.93 4.37 5.84
C PRO A 41 13.52 4.95 5.65
N THR A 42 13.38 6.06 4.91
CA THR A 42 12.10 6.76 4.71
C THR A 42 11.70 6.88 3.25
N GLU A 43 12.48 6.33 2.30
CA GLU A 43 12.21 6.48 0.87
C GLU A 43 12.21 5.11 0.18
N LEU A 44 11.17 4.86 -0.62
CA LEU A 44 11.02 3.65 -1.42
C LEU A 44 10.72 4.01 -2.88
N ALA A 45 11.20 3.18 -3.80
CA ALA A 45 10.86 3.23 -5.20
C ALA A 45 10.30 1.87 -5.65
N ALA A 46 9.25 1.88 -6.46
CA ALA A 46 8.59 0.67 -6.92
C ALA A 46 8.16 0.77 -8.39
N THR A 47 8.14 -0.36 -9.08
CA THR A 47 7.44 -0.49 -10.36
C THR A 47 6.27 -1.45 -10.18
N VAL A 48 5.05 -1.00 -10.48
CA VAL A 48 3.84 -1.81 -10.40
C VAL A 48 3.16 -1.88 -11.76
N LYS A 49 2.70 -3.07 -12.16
CA LYS A 49 1.93 -3.27 -13.39
C LYS A 49 0.48 -3.55 -13.03
N LEU A 50 -0.40 -2.62 -13.38
CA LEU A 50 -1.81 -2.66 -12.98
C LEU A 50 -2.74 -2.62 -14.19
N LYS A 51 -3.91 -3.25 -14.03
CA LYS A 51 -5.02 -3.16 -14.96
C LYS A 51 -6.15 -2.37 -14.32
N ILE A 52 -6.50 -1.24 -14.91
CA ILE A 52 -7.55 -0.30 -14.46
C ILE A 52 -8.57 -0.19 -15.59
N GLY A 53 -9.66 -0.95 -15.49
CA GLY A 53 -10.63 -1.08 -16.57
C GLY A 53 -10.00 -1.58 -17.88
N PRO A 54 -10.15 -0.85 -19.01
CA PRO A 54 -9.54 -1.23 -20.28
C PRO A 54 -8.05 -0.87 -20.37
N VAL A 55 -7.49 -0.15 -19.39
CA VAL A 55 -6.10 0.32 -19.40
C VAL A 55 -5.22 -0.66 -18.65
N SER A 56 -4.17 -1.16 -19.31
CA SER A 56 -3.06 -1.84 -18.65
C SER A 56 -1.84 -0.93 -18.71
N ALA A 57 -1.22 -0.64 -17.57
CA ALA A 57 -0.09 0.27 -17.50
C ALA A 57 0.91 -0.16 -16.43
N SER A 58 2.19 0.15 -16.68
CA SER A 58 3.24 0.09 -15.67
C SER A 58 3.43 1.47 -15.08
N PHE A 59 3.51 1.54 -13.76
CA PHE A 59 3.71 2.77 -13.00
C PHE A 59 5.03 2.67 -12.25
N ASN A 60 5.86 3.70 -12.40
CA ASN A 60 7.02 3.90 -11.53
C ASN A 60 6.59 4.84 -10.42
N GLY A 61 6.67 4.36 -9.19
CA GLY A 61 6.26 5.05 -7.98
C GLY A 61 7.42 5.38 -7.07
N GLU A 62 7.35 6.54 -6.44
CA GLU A 62 8.20 6.96 -5.34
C GLU A 62 7.32 7.20 -4.12
N VAL A 63 7.78 6.73 -2.95
CA VAL A 63 7.09 6.81 -1.68
C VAL A 63 8.03 7.39 -0.63
N THR A 64 7.52 8.33 0.16
CA THR A 64 8.22 8.93 1.29
C THR A 64 7.41 8.73 2.57
N LEU A 65 8.08 8.27 3.62
CA LEU A 65 7.54 8.14 4.97
C LEU A 65 7.87 9.42 5.76
N SER A 66 6.88 9.92 6.47
CA SER A 66 6.95 11.16 7.27
C SER A 66 6.11 11.02 8.54
N ASP A 67 6.28 11.94 9.48
CA ASP A 67 5.51 11.98 10.74
C ASP A 67 5.53 10.63 11.50
N ILE A 68 6.70 9.99 11.50
CA ILE A 68 6.88 8.64 12.04
C ILE A 68 6.83 8.68 13.57
N ASN A 69 5.84 8.01 14.14
CA ASN A 69 5.67 7.73 15.56
C ASN A 69 5.61 6.21 15.75
N ALA A 70 6.75 5.54 15.72
CA ALA A 70 6.81 4.08 15.78
C ALA A 70 6.45 3.55 17.18
N PRO A 71 5.66 2.45 17.31
CA PRO A 71 5.05 1.63 16.25
C PRO A 71 3.57 2.02 15.94
N GLU A 72 3.18 3.27 16.21
CA GLU A 72 1.78 3.69 16.29
C GLU A 72 1.26 4.31 15.00
N SER A 73 2.03 5.18 14.34
CA SER A 73 1.50 5.94 13.21
C SER A 73 2.60 6.54 12.33
N TYR A 74 2.22 6.87 11.11
CA TYR A 74 3.06 7.55 10.13
C TYR A 74 2.21 8.01 8.95
N ARG A 75 2.78 8.95 8.19
CA ARG A 75 2.22 9.44 6.94
C ARG A 75 3.04 8.93 5.77
N ILE A 76 2.35 8.28 4.84
CA ILE A 76 2.91 7.76 3.59
C ILE A 76 2.52 8.72 2.47
N SER A 77 3.47 9.40 1.86
CA SER A 77 3.23 10.22 0.67
C SER A 77 3.81 9.55 -0.56
N GLY A 78 3.15 9.63 -1.71
CA GLY A 78 3.68 9.01 -2.92
C GLY A 78 3.14 9.58 -4.22
N GLU A 79 3.90 9.36 -5.27
CA GLU A 79 3.54 9.65 -6.66
C GLU A 79 3.87 8.44 -7.53
N GLY A 80 2.96 8.07 -8.44
CA GLY A 80 3.14 7.06 -9.46
C GLY A 80 2.95 7.65 -10.86
N LYS A 81 3.93 7.44 -11.74
CA LYS A 81 3.94 7.91 -13.14
C LYS A 81 3.80 6.71 -14.09
N GLY A 82 2.75 6.73 -14.90
CA GLY A 82 2.42 5.70 -15.91
C GLY A 82 2.65 6.14 -17.36
N GLY A 83 3.48 7.17 -17.58
CA GLY A 83 3.73 7.75 -18.90
C GLY A 83 2.44 8.26 -19.55
N ILE A 84 2.11 7.73 -20.74
CA ILE A 84 0.92 8.12 -21.51
C ILE A 84 -0.38 7.78 -20.76
N ALA A 85 -0.37 6.78 -19.86
CA ALA A 85 -1.53 6.44 -19.05
C ALA A 85 -1.91 7.58 -18.08
N GLY A 86 -0.93 8.37 -17.61
CA GLY A 86 -1.14 9.46 -16.67
C GLY A 86 -0.37 9.24 -15.37
N PHE A 87 -0.87 9.83 -14.29
CA PHE A 87 -0.23 9.78 -12.97
C PHE A 87 -1.25 9.69 -11.85
N ALA A 88 -0.78 9.27 -10.67
CA ALA A 88 -1.48 9.38 -9.40
C ALA A 88 -0.52 9.96 -8.37
N LYS A 89 -0.95 10.91 -7.54
CA LYS A 89 -0.17 11.40 -6.39
C LYS A 89 -1.07 11.56 -5.19
N GLY A 90 -0.55 11.35 -4.00
CA GLY A 90 -1.37 11.39 -2.81
C GLY A 90 -0.60 11.10 -1.54
N HIS A 91 -1.35 10.93 -0.47
CA HIS A 91 -0.83 10.49 0.81
C HIS A 91 -1.85 9.63 1.54
N ALA A 92 -1.39 8.91 2.56
CA ALA A 92 -2.21 8.21 3.52
C ALA A 92 -1.65 8.43 4.93
N ASP A 93 -2.52 8.78 5.87
CA ASP A 93 -2.24 8.74 7.30
C ASP A 93 -2.65 7.36 7.81
N VAL A 94 -1.73 6.67 8.49
CA VAL A 94 -1.92 5.31 9.00
C VAL A 94 -1.76 5.32 10.52
N VAL A 95 -2.66 4.64 11.23
CA VAL A 95 -2.65 4.44 12.67
C VAL A 95 -2.82 2.96 12.99
N LEU A 96 -2.02 2.46 13.92
CA LEU A 96 -2.05 1.09 14.44
C LEU A 96 -2.44 1.11 15.93
N GLU A 97 -3.52 0.41 16.25
CA GLU A 97 -4.02 0.22 17.60
C GLU A 97 -3.88 -1.26 18.00
N GLU A 98 -3.46 -1.52 19.23
CA GLU A 98 -3.42 -2.88 19.78
C GLU A 98 -4.84 -3.38 20.06
N ASP A 99 -5.10 -4.63 19.72
CA ASP A 99 -6.34 -5.33 20.09
C ASP A 99 -6.04 -6.78 20.51
N GLY A 100 -5.60 -6.94 21.76
CA GLY A 100 -5.17 -8.22 22.30
C GLY A 100 -3.90 -8.72 21.60
N ALA A 101 -4.02 -9.84 20.87
CA ALA A 101 -2.93 -10.40 20.07
C ALA A 101 -2.90 -9.85 18.63
N ASP A 102 -3.91 -9.08 18.25
CA ASP A 102 -4.11 -8.55 16.91
C ASP A 102 -3.84 -7.03 16.89
N THR A 103 -3.85 -6.46 15.69
CA THR A 103 -3.73 -5.02 15.46
C THR A 103 -4.90 -4.52 14.63
N ILE A 104 -5.48 -3.39 15.01
CA ILE A 104 -6.41 -2.63 14.17
C ILE A 104 -5.63 -1.54 13.45
N LEU A 105 -5.54 -1.66 12.12
CA LEU A 105 -4.97 -0.65 11.25
C LEU A 105 -6.08 0.22 10.69
N ARG A 106 -6.01 1.53 10.92
CA ARG A 106 -6.88 2.52 10.29
C ARG A 106 -6.07 3.38 9.34
N TYR A 107 -6.65 3.73 8.20
CA TYR A 107 -6.01 4.65 7.27
C TYR A 107 -7.01 5.64 6.68
N LYS A 108 -6.50 6.84 6.37
CA LYS A 108 -7.18 7.86 5.57
C LYS A 108 -6.24 8.32 4.48
N ALA A 109 -6.67 8.18 3.23
CA ALA A 109 -5.87 8.47 2.06
C ALA A 109 -6.55 9.48 1.16
N ASP A 110 -5.74 10.40 0.64
CA ASP A 110 -6.11 11.43 -0.30
C ASP A 110 -5.25 11.33 -1.55
N ALA A 111 -5.90 11.15 -2.70
CA ALA A 111 -5.20 11.01 -3.97
C ALA A 111 -5.78 11.90 -5.08
N GLN A 112 -4.88 12.40 -5.93
CA GLN A 112 -5.16 13.07 -7.18
C GLN A 112 -4.70 12.17 -8.33
N VAL A 113 -5.59 11.92 -9.28
CA VAL A 113 -5.29 11.20 -10.53
C VAL A 113 -5.41 12.15 -11.70
N GLY A 114 -4.46 12.08 -12.63
CA GLY A 114 -4.39 12.96 -13.80
C GLY A 114 -4.05 12.22 -15.09
N GLY A 115 -4.15 12.93 -16.22
CA GLY A 115 -3.89 12.38 -17.56
C GLY A 115 -5.04 11.50 -18.07
N LYS A 116 -4.71 10.48 -18.89
CA LYS A 116 -5.73 9.59 -19.48
C LYS A 116 -6.47 8.76 -18.44
N LEU A 117 -5.83 8.42 -17.33
CA LEU A 117 -6.48 7.73 -16.21
C LEU A 117 -7.66 8.52 -15.64
N ALA A 118 -7.54 9.85 -15.51
CA ALA A 118 -8.62 10.68 -14.98
C ALA A 118 -9.89 10.64 -15.87
N GLN A 119 -9.73 10.34 -17.16
CA GLN A 119 -10.85 10.22 -18.11
C GLN A 119 -11.69 8.95 -17.90
N LEU A 120 -11.19 7.98 -17.13
CA LEU A 120 -11.93 6.77 -16.76
C LEU A 120 -13.05 7.04 -15.74
N GLY A 121 -13.02 8.20 -15.08
CA GLY A 121 -14.01 8.61 -14.09
C GLY A 121 -13.72 8.11 -12.67
N SER A 122 -14.16 8.90 -11.70
CA SER A 122 -13.88 8.70 -10.27
C SER A 122 -14.40 7.37 -9.71
N ARG A 123 -15.54 6.90 -10.19
CA ARG A 123 -16.16 5.64 -9.74
C ARG A 123 -15.29 4.42 -10.07
N LEU A 124 -14.79 4.32 -11.30
CA LEU A 124 -13.96 3.18 -11.71
C LEU A 124 -12.62 3.18 -10.97
N ILE A 125 -11.99 4.35 -10.88
CA ILE A 125 -10.74 4.53 -10.14
C ILE A 125 -10.94 4.12 -8.67
N GLY A 126 -11.99 4.64 -8.01
CA GLY A 126 -12.27 4.33 -6.61
C GLY A 126 -12.50 2.84 -6.36
N SER A 127 -13.31 2.18 -7.19
CA SER A 127 -13.54 0.74 -7.08
C SER A 127 -12.27 -0.09 -7.28
N THR A 128 -11.37 0.37 -8.16
CA THR A 128 -10.08 -0.31 -8.41
C THR A 128 -9.15 -0.10 -7.21
N SER A 129 -9.04 1.12 -6.69
CA SER A 129 -8.24 1.42 -5.49
C SER A 129 -8.70 0.61 -4.28
N GLN A 130 -10.02 0.49 -4.05
CA GLN A 130 -10.56 -0.32 -2.97
C GLN A 130 -10.22 -1.80 -3.13
N LYS A 131 -10.35 -2.35 -4.35
CA LYS A 131 -9.97 -3.73 -4.63
C LYS A 131 -8.48 -3.99 -4.39
N LEU A 132 -7.61 -3.04 -4.77
CA LEU A 132 -6.17 -3.16 -4.55
C LEU A 132 -5.81 -3.13 -3.06
N ALA A 133 -6.46 -2.26 -2.27
CA ALA A 133 -6.29 -2.22 -0.82
C ALA A 133 -6.73 -3.54 -0.16
N GLN A 134 -7.92 -4.04 -0.51
CA GLN A 134 -8.42 -5.33 -0.01
C GLN A 134 -7.47 -6.49 -0.33
N GLN A 135 -6.94 -6.55 -1.56
CA GLN A 135 -5.99 -7.59 -1.93
C GLN A 135 -4.69 -7.47 -1.14
N PHE A 136 -4.16 -6.25 -1.00
CA PHE A 136 -2.96 -6.00 -0.21
C PHE A 136 -3.11 -6.50 1.23
N PHE A 137 -4.21 -6.14 1.91
CA PHE A 137 -4.41 -6.54 3.30
C PHE A 137 -4.70 -8.03 3.46
N ALA A 138 -5.39 -8.65 2.49
CA ALA A 138 -5.56 -10.10 2.48
C ALA A 138 -4.21 -10.83 2.39
N ASP A 139 -3.35 -10.41 1.46
CA ASP A 139 -2.02 -11.00 1.25
C ASP A 139 -1.11 -10.72 2.45
N PHE A 140 -1.16 -9.50 3.00
CA PHE A 140 -0.39 -9.09 4.17
C PHE A 140 -0.74 -9.92 5.40
N ASN A 141 -2.03 -10.09 5.69
CA ASN A 141 -2.47 -10.89 6.82
C ASN A 141 -2.09 -12.37 6.62
N ALA A 142 -2.18 -12.89 5.40
CA ALA A 142 -1.72 -14.26 5.07
C ALA A 142 -0.21 -14.43 5.30
N VAL A 143 0.62 -13.47 4.88
CA VAL A 143 2.08 -13.52 5.08
C VAL A 143 2.43 -13.51 6.58
N LEU A 144 1.70 -12.76 7.41
CA LEU A 144 1.98 -12.69 8.86
C LEU A 144 1.45 -13.89 9.66
N THR A 145 0.45 -14.59 9.13
CA THR A 145 -0.19 -15.72 9.82
C THR A 145 0.27 -17.08 9.31
N THR A 146 0.98 -17.15 8.19
CA THR A 146 1.56 -18.39 7.70
C THR A 146 2.72 -18.78 8.61
N PRO A 147 2.68 -19.94 9.30
CA PRO A 147 3.81 -20.42 10.07
C PRO A 147 5.00 -20.57 9.12
N ALA A 148 6.17 -20.03 9.49
CA ALA A 148 7.40 -20.28 8.75
C ALA A 148 7.59 -21.80 8.64
N GLU A 149 7.47 -22.37 7.44
CA GLU A 149 7.86 -23.75 7.19
C GLU A 149 9.32 -23.89 7.60
N THR A 150 9.53 -24.51 8.75
CA THR A 150 10.85 -24.88 9.22
C THR A 150 11.30 -26.02 8.32
N SER A 151 11.97 -25.67 7.22
CA SER A 151 12.71 -26.63 6.41
C SER A 151 13.74 -27.31 7.30
N LEU A 152 13.52 -28.60 7.55
CA LEU A 152 14.43 -29.54 8.20
C LEU A 152 15.72 -29.74 7.39
#